data_AF-A0A2E3HXN2-F1
#
_entry.id   AF-A0A2E3HXN2-F1
#
_cell.length_a   1.000
_cell.length_b   1.000
_cell.length_c   1.000
_cell.angle_alpha   90.00
_cell.angle_beta   90.00
_cell.angle_gamma   90.00
#
_symmetry.space_group_name_H-M   'P 1'
#
loop_
_entity.id
_entity.type
_entity.pdbx_description
1 polymer ?
#
loop_
_entity_poly.entity_id
_entity_poly.type
_entity_poly.pdbx_seq_one_letter_code
_entity_poly.pdbx_strand_id
1 'polypeptide(L)'
;MQVDPQQLVDDGFIIIKECIPSHQLDELRHSFEELVERQKSIWARDRTSTDPPGGMWETSGQPRLSFSTLIDSTTANAIEFCLHENTWGVSSEVIRDSKTVLKYITMMCNPVRDHGPAVWHRDIEPYRDGPLCGLQADMRANGIGTVQWNIAMYEDDVLWVVPGSHIRPNTEVENQQLLDNPRVPIEGSIPVKLKAGDGVVYSNAILHWGSNYSTKLRRTIHLAFRPFNGSKYSYRPYIHWNSDFVTHLSSWAQKRFESFSNQVGEEFDTVGRTFRAVIEKDLQGFLDGLAILHPVEEQRMVCVMLLTKLAYKVHRLNHPDVSQLTDASSRADAIAWPLDSLYLLEKIARQFSVSESNKLWSRFVPMENRLKSDEDQYIPGFQTGPTKYFFNDMPADYNLENFMAEWDI
;
A
#
# COMPACT_ATOMS: atom_id res chain seq x y z
N MET A 1 5.30 0.81 23.65
CA MET A 1 6.66 1.38 23.59
C MET A 1 6.54 2.89 23.48
N GLN A 2 7.52 3.68 23.94
CA GLN A 2 7.54 5.12 23.65
C GLN A 2 8.18 5.35 22.30
N VAL A 3 7.50 6.07 21.42
CA VAL A 3 8.05 6.52 20.13
C VAL A 3 7.94 8.04 20.04
N ASP A 4 8.75 8.65 19.21
CA ASP A 4 8.59 10.07 18.87
C ASP A 4 7.99 10.17 17.45
N PRO A 5 6.67 10.42 17.32
CA PRO A 5 6.07 10.59 16.00
C PRO A 5 6.69 11.72 15.18
N GLN A 6 7.34 12.71 15.81
CA GLN A 6 8.01 13.78 15.08
C GLN A 6 9.19 13.25 14.27
N GLN A 7 9.90 12.23 14.76
CA GLN A 7 10.97 11.58 14.01
C GLN A 7 10.46 11.00 12.68
N LEU A 8 9.26 10.41 12.65
CA LEU A 8 8.68 9.92 11.40
C LEU A 8 8.32 11.06 10.44
N VAL A 9 7.91 12.22 10.97
CA VAL A 9 7.62 13.42 10.16
C VAL A 9 8.91 13.97 9.54
N ASP A 10 9.99 14.05 10.32
CA ASP A 10 11.23 14.68 9.91
C ASP A 10 12.08 13.76 9.02
N ASP A 11 12.28 12.50 9.45
CA ASP A 11 13.19 11.56 8.79
C ASP A 11 12.47 10.60 7.82
N GLY A 12 11.17 10.38 8.01
CA GLY A 12 10.38 9.44 7.22
C GLY A 12 10.47 7.99 7.69
N PHE A 13 11.24 7.71 8.74
CA PHE A 13 11.32 6.40 9.38
C PHE A 13 11.69 6.49 10.87
N ILE A 14 11.39 5.45 11.64
CA ILE A 14 11.78 5.26 13.04
C ILE A 14 12.26 3.83 13.23
N ILE A 15 13.43 3.65 13.84
CA ILE A 15 13.92 2.33 14.25
C ILE A 15 13.43 2.03 15.68
N ILE A 16 12.75 0.91 15.83
CA ILE A 16 12.17 0.41 17.07
C ILE A 16 13.03 -0.75 17.58
N LYS A 17 13.73 -0.53 18.69
CA LYS A 17 14.56 -1.56 19.32
C LYS A 17 13.71 -2.55 20.09
N GLU A 18 14.04 -3.83 20.00
CA GLU A 18 13.29 -4.92 20.63
C GLU A 18 11.77 -4.86 20.35
N CYS A 19 11.40 -4.52 19.11
CA CYS A 19 10.01 -4.55 18.64
C CYS A 19 9.38 -5.93 18.89
N ILE A 20 10.12 -6.99 18.54
CA ILE A 20 9.92 -8.33 19.10
C ILE A 20 10.74 -8.40 20.38
N PRO A 21 10.11 -8.55 21.56
CA PRO A 21 10.84 -8.79 22.79
C PRO A 21 11.69 -10.06 22.69
N SER A 22 12.91 -10.02 23.23
CA SER A 22 13.85 -11.15 23.16
C SER A 22 13.26 -12.50 23.61
N HIS A 23 12.39 -12.50 24.62
CA HIS A 23 11.72 -13.71 25.12
C HIS A 23 10.64 -14.29 24.19
N GLN A 24 10.18 -13.54 23.18
CA GLN A 24 9.18 -13.99 22.18
C GLN A 24 9.83 -14.38 20.84
N LEU A 25 11.10 -14.00 20.63
CA LEU A 25 11.74 -14.09 19.32
C LEU A 25 11.87 -15.53 18.81
N ASP A 26 12.25 -16.47 19.68
CA ASP A 26 12.43 -17.87 19.26
C ASP A 26 11.10 -18.57 18.97
N GLU A 27 10.04 -18.25 19.74
CA GLU A 27 8.69 -18.74 19.46
C GLU A 27 8.19 -18.22 18.11
N LEU A 28 8.33 -16.92 17.84
CA LEU A 28 7.94 -16.34 16.56
C LEU A 28 8.75 -16.90 15.39
N ARG A 29 10.06 -17.09 15.56
CA ARG A 29 10.89 -17.76 14.53
C ARG A 29 10.34 -19.14 14.19
N HIS A 30 9.96 -19.93 15.20
CA HIS A 30 9.40 -21.25 14.97
C HIS A 30 8.15 -21.20 14.09
N SER A 31 7.19 -20.36 14.47
CA SER A 31 5.93 -20.21 13.71
C SER A 31 6.16 -19.68 12.30
N PHE A 32 7.06 -18.71 12.10
CA PHE A 32 7.35 -18.18 10.77
C PHE A 32 8.13 -19.16 9.88
N GLU A 33 9.06 -19.96 10.41
CA GLU A 33 9.71 -21.02 9.62
C GLU A 33 8.71 -22.12 9.24
N GLU A 34 7.75 -22.46 10.10
CA GLU A 34 6.67 -23.37 9.72
C GLU A 34 5.85 -22.81 8.54
N LEU A 35 5.52 -21.52 8.57
CA LEU A 35 4.85 -20.85 7.45
C LEU A 35 5.72 -20.84 6.17
N VAL A 36 7.04 -20.74 6.28
CA VAL A 36 7.97 -20.86 5.14
C VAL A 36 7.88 -22.25 4.51
N GLU A 37 7.91 -23.31 5.31
CA GLU A 37 7.83 -24.68 4.78
C GLU A 37 6.47 -24.96 4.10
N ARG A 38 5.39 -24.43 4.67
CA ARG A 38 4.06 -24.48 4.04
C ARG A 38 4.06 -23.74 2.69
N GLN A 39 4.62 -22.53 2.64
CA GLN A 39 4.68 -21.73 1.42
C GLN A 39 5.59 -22.36 0.34
N LYS A 40 6.71 -22.98 0.73
CA LYS A 40 7.57 -23.77 -0.17
C LYS A 40 6.80 -24.90 -0.84
N SER A 41 5.96 -25.60 -0.08
CA SER A 41 5.11 -26.67 -0.62
C SER A 41 4.11 -26.15 -1.66
N ILE A 42 3.55 -24.95 -1.43
CA ILE A 42 2.68 -24.27 -2.40
C ILE A 42 3.45 -23.90 -3.66
N TRP A 43 4.63 -23.27 -3.54
CA TRP A 43 5.43 -22.88 -4.70
C TRP A 43 5.92 -24.07 -5.53
N ALA A 44 6.29 -25.18 -4.89
CA ALA A 44 6.68 -26.40 -5.58
C ALA A 44 5.50 -27.05 -6.33
N ARG A 45 4.27 -26.92 -5.81
CA ARG A 45 3.05 -27.40 -6.46
C ARG A 45 2.62 -26.51 -7.62
N ASP A 46 2.70 -25.20 -7.44
CA ASP A 46 2.18 -24.21 -8.40
C ASP A 46 3.21 -23.85 -9.49
N ARG A 47 4.38 -24.49 -9.48
CA ARG A 47 5.44 -24.30 -10.47
C ARG A 47 4.97 -24.68 -11.88
N THR A 48 5.47 -23.95 -12.87
CA THR A 48 5.30 -24.32 -14.28
C THR A 48 6.22 -25.49 -14.66
N SER A 49 6.03 -26.07 -15.84
CA SER A 49 6.88 -27.15 -16.35
C SER A 49 8.34 -26.74 -16.57
N THR A 50 8.61 -25.44 -16.72
CA THR A 50 9.95 -24.88 -16.93
C THR A 50 10.61 -24.40 -15.63
N ASP A 51 9.86 -24.30 -14.54
CA ASP A 51 10.37 -23.87 -13.26
C ASP A 51 11.14 -25.00 -12.54
N PRO A 52 12.13 -24.64 -11.71
CA PRO A 52 12.83 -25.60 -10.85
C PRO A 52 11.89 -26.28 -9.85
N PRO A 53 12.29 -27.41 -9.23
CA PRO A 53 11.43 -28.19 -8.34
C PRO A 53 10.79 -27.39 -7.18
N GLY A 54 11.50 -26.42 -6.60
CA GLY A 54 11.01 -25.53 -5.55
C GLY A 54 10.21 -24.33 -6.05
N GLY A 55 10.02 -24.18 -7.37
CA GLY A 55 9.28 -23.10 -7.99
C GLY A 55 9.81 -21.72 -7.58
N MET A 56 8.91 -20.84 -7.15
CA MET A 56 9.24 -19.46 -6.74
C MET A 56 10.27 -19.35 -5.61
N TRP A 57 10.43 -20.39 -4.77
CA TRP A 57 11.47 -20.41 -3.75
C TRP A 57 12.88 -20.30 -4.34
N GLU A 58 13.09 -20.89 -5.53
CA GLU A 58 14.38 -20.96 -6.19
C GLU A 58 14.60 -19.86 -7.24
N THR A 59 13.53 -19.19 -7.68
CA THR A 59 13.59 -18.19 -8.75
C THR A 59 13.45 -16.75 -8.25
N SER A 60 12.79 -16.52 -7.11
CA SER A 60 12.59 -15.16 -6.58
C SER A 60 13.83 -14.65 -5.86
N GLY A 61 14.23 -13.40 -6.16
CA GLY A 61 15.23 -12.68 -5.38
C GLY A 61 14.76 -12.28 -3.99
N GLN A 62 13.45 -12.33 -3.73
CA GLN A 62 12.90 -12.10 -2.40
C GLN A 62 11.61 -12.93 -2.28
N PRO A 63 11.68 -14.22 -1.94
CA PRO A 63 10.49 -15.04 -1.76
C PRO A 63 9.58 -14.44 -0.68
N ARG A 64 8.27 -14.33 -0.96
CA ARG A 64 7.28 -13.67 -0.08
C ARG A 64 6.10 -14.56 0.24
N LEU A 65 5.79 -14.70 1.53
CA LEU A 65 4.67 -15.52 1.99
C LEU A 65 3.31 -14.87 1.72
N SER A 66 2.29 -15.69 1.42
CA SER A 66 0.89 -15.26 1.32
C SER A 66 0.12 -15.67 2.56
N PHE A 67 -0.10 -14.76 3.49
CA PHE A 67 -0.63 -15.10 4.82
C PHE A 67 -2.09 -15.55 4.79
N SER A 68 -2.88 -15.05 3.83
CA SER A 68 -4.31 -15.38 3.68
C SER A 68 -4.58 -16.89 3.60
N THR A 69 -3.60 -17.68 3.15
CA THR A 69 -3.75 -19.13 2.92
C THR A 69 -2.87 -20.02 3.80
N LEU A 70 -2.00 -19.44 4.64
CA LEU A 70 -1.00 -20.19 5.39
C LEU A 70 -1.32 -20.34 6.89
N ILE A 71 -2.10 -19.40 7.43
CA ILE A 71 -2.31 -19.26 8.87
C ILE A 71 -3.35 -20.25 9.37
N ASP A 72 -3.03 -20.90 10.48
CA ASP A 72 -3.90 -21.80 11.23
C ASP A 72 -3.73 -21.56 12.74
N SER A 73 -4.37 -22.38 13.59
CA SER A 73 -4.31 -22.20 15.04
C SER A 73 -2.91 -22.39 15.64
N THR A 74 -2.02 -23.12 14.97
CA THR A 74 -0.64 -23.35 15.44
C THR A 74 0.31 -22.19 15.13
N THR A 75 -0.05 -21.36 14.14
CA THR A 75 0.74 -20.22 13.66
C THR A 75 0.03 -18.87 13.83
N ALA A 76 -1.09 -18.85 14.56
CA ALA A 76 -1.89 -17.64 14.80
C ALA A 76 -1.08 -16.50 15.45
N ASN A 77 -0.11 -16.85 16.29
CA ASN A 77 0.80 -15.90 16.93
C ASN A 77 1.55 -14.99 15.92
N ALA A 78 1.79 -15.45 14.68
CA ALA A 78 2.44 -14.66 13.64
C ALA A 78 1.61 -13.44 13.21
N ILE A 79 0.28 -13.60 13.14
CA ILE A 79 -0.65 -12.49 12.89
C ILE A 79 -0.88 -11.68 14.15
N GLU A 80 -1.11 -12.35 15.28
CA GLU A 80 -1.45 -11.69 16.54
C GLU A 80 -0.35 -10.74 17.02
N PHE A 81 0.91 -11.15 16.89
CA PHE A 81 2.06 -10.29 17.17
C PHE A 81 2.01 -8.96 16.41
N CYS A 82 1.56 -8.98 15.16
CA CYS A 82 1.46 -7.78 14.34
C CYS A 82 0.39 -6.79 14.87
N LEU A 83 -0.56 -7.27 15.67
CA LEU A 83 -1.61 -6.46 16.31
C LEU A 83 -1.26 -6.02 17.73
N HIS A 84 -0.08 -6.39 18.26
CA HIS A 84 0.36 -5.98 19.60
C HIS A 84 0.69 -4.48 19.66
N GLU A 85 0.77 -3.97 20.90
CA GLU A 85 1.19 -2.58 21.21
C GLU A 85 2.52 -2.19 20.57
N ASN A 86 3.39 -3.18 20.35
CA ASN A 86 4.71 -2.96 19.81
C ASN A 86 4.76 -2.74 18.29
N THR A 87 3.64 -2.97 17.61
CA THR A 87 3.52 -2.91 16.15
C THR A 87 2.31 -2.07 15.75
N TRP A 88 1.09 -2.54 16.05
CA TRP A 88 -0.14 -1.80 15.81
C TRP A 88 -0.29 -0.59 16.74
N GLY A 89 0.10 -0.72 18.01
CA GLY A 89 0.09 0.40 18.97
C GLY A 89 1.01 1.54 18.52
N VAL A 90 2.26 1.22 18.18
CA VAL A 90 3.21 2.19 17.57
C VAL A 90 2.63 2.81 16.30
N SER A 91 2.04 2.00 15.41
CA SER A 91 1.43 2.52 14.18
C SER A 91 0.30 3.50 14.45
N SER A 92 -0.52 3.24 15.46
CA SER A 92 -1.59 4.14 15.89
C SER A 92 -1.06 5.45 16.44
N GLU A 93 0.02 5.40 17.21
CA GLU A 93 0.68 6.59 17.76
C GLU A 93 1.33 7.46 16.67
N VAL A 94 2.05 6.86 15.72
CA VAL A 94 2.75 7.63 14.67
C VAL A 94 1.85 8.12 13.56
N ILE A 95 0.78 7.39 13.22
CA ILE A 95 -0.25 7.86 12.29
C ILE A 95 -1.06 8.99 12.94
N ARG A 96 -1.15 9.02 14.28
CA ARG A 96 -1.94 9.98 15.08
C ARG A 96 -3.42 9.95 14.75
N ASP A 97 -3.95 8.72 14.61
CA ASP A 97 -5.35 8.48 14.28
C ASP A 97 -6.01 7.56 15.29
N SER A 98 -7.28 7.82 15.56
CA SER A 98 -8.15 7.00 16.41
C SER A 98 -8.42 5.61 15.86
N LYS A 99 -8.31 5.41 14.54
CA LYS A 99 -8.55 4.12 13.89
C LYS A 99 -7.45 3.84 12.86
N THR A 100 -6.73 2.76 13.07
CA THR A 100 -5.72 2.25 12.13
C THR A 100 -6.02 0.80 11.78
N VAL A 101 -5.94 0.48 10.48
CA VAL A 101 -6.26 -0.83 9.93
C VAL A 101 -4.99 -1.49 9.41
N LEU A 102 -4.79 -2.77 9.74
CA LEU A 102 -3.77 -3.58 9.08
C LEU A 102 -4.12 -3.65 7.59
N LYS A 103 -3.21 -3.22 6.73
CA LYS A 103 -3.43 -3.14 5.28
C LYS A 103 -2.80 -4.31 4.54
N TYR A 104 -1.60 -4.69 4.95
CA TYR A 104 -0.77 -5.67 4.26
C TYR A 104 0.05 -6.42 5.30
N ILE A 105 0.28 -7.72 5.07
CA ILE A 105 1.19 -8.53 5.86
C ILE A 105 1.80 -9.64 5.00
N THR A 106 3.10 -9.84 5.14
CA THR A 106 3.88 -10.90 4.53
C THR A 106 5.14 -11.15 5.36
N MET A 107 5.91 -12.15 4.97
CA MET A 107 7.32 -12.25 5.34
C MET A 107 8.16 -12.27 4.08
N MET A 108 9.22 -11.47 4.07
CA MET A 108 10.27 -11.47 3.04
C MET A 108 11.40 -12.40 3.48
N CYS A 109 11.72 -13.40 2.66
CA CYS A 109 12.83 -14.33 2.89
C CYS A 109 14.07 -13.94 2.07
N ASN A 110 15.25 -14.39 2.51
CA ASN A 110 16.41 -14.43 1.63
C ASN A 110 16.20 -15.45 0.50
N PRO A 111 16.77 -15.19 -0.70
CA PRO A 111 16.81 -16.16 -1.79
C PRO A 111 17.80 -17.30 -1.52
N VAL A 112 17.71 -18.36 -2.34
CA VAL A 112 18.63 -19.53 -2.32
C VAL A 112 19.91 -19.31 -3.15
N ARG A 113 19.96 -18.24 -3.94
CA ARG A 113 21.12 -17.78 -4.71
C ARG A 113 21.19 -16.27 -4.67
N ASP A 114 22.32 -15.70 -5.03
CA ASP A 114 22.46 -14.25 -5.10
C ASP A 114 21.65 -13.68 -6.27
N HIS A 115 20.83 -12.67 -6.00
CA HIS A 115 20.06 -11.90 -6.99
C HIS A 115 20.51 -10.44 -7.07
N GLY A 116 21.47 -10.02 -6.24
CA GLY A 116 21.97 -8.66 -6.19
C GLY A 116 20.93 -7.64 -5.70
N PRO A 117 21.20 -6.34 -5.93
CA PRO A 117 20.33 -5.25 -5.50
C PRO A 117 19.03 -5.12 -6.31
N ALA A 118 18.00 -4.61 -5.62
CA ALA A 118 16.82 -3.99 -6.24
C ALA A 118 17.19 -2.67 -6.95
N VAL A 119 16.19 -1.97 -7.46
CA VAL A 119 16.31 -0.56 -7.87
C VAL A 119 15.77 0.35 -6.77
N TRP A 120 16.35 1.53 -6.59
CA TRP A 120 15.77 2.59 -5.75
C TRP A 120 14.35 2.95 -6.22
N HIS A 121 13.42 3.04 -5.28
CA HIS A 121 12.05 3.40 -5.59
C HIS A 121 11.30 3.99 -4.38
N ARG A 122 10.15 4.57 -4.68
CA ARG A 122 9.06 4.85 -3.73
C ARG A 122 7.95 3.86 -4.00
N ASP A 123 7.24 3.44 -2.95
CA ASP A 123 6.04 2.59 -3.10
C ASP A 123 4.84 3.45 -3.52
N ILE A 124 5.00 4.16 -4.62
CA ILE A 124 4.04 5.08 -5.24
C ILE A 124 4.11 4.85 -6.75
N GLU A 125 2.93 4.73 -7.36
CA GLU A 125 2.77 4.56 -8.80
C GLU A 125 1.86 5.66 -9.33
N PRO A 126 2.35 6.62 -10.13
CA PRO A 126 1.56 7.75 -10.64
C PRO A 126 0.21 7.37 -11.28
N TYR A 127 0.19 6.27 -12.05
CA TYR A 127 -1.03 5.80 -12.70
C TYR A 127 -2.09 5.27 -11.72
N ARG A 128 -1.67 4.81 -10.52
CA ARG A 128 -2.54 4.20 -9.50
C ARG A 128 -2.84 5.16 -8.35
N ASP A 129 -1.83 5.85 -7.87
CA ASP A 129 -1.83 6.65 -6.65
C ASP A 129 -1.90 8.15 -6.93
N GLY A 130 -1.48 8.58 -8.13
CA GLY A 130 -1.40 9.97 -8.55
C GLY A 130 -0.03 10.62 -8.32
N PRO A 131 0.11 11.92 -8.66
CA PRO A 131 1.37 12.64 -8.58
C PRO A 131 1.88 12.79 -7.14
N LEU A 132 3.19 12.57 -6.95
CA LEU A 132 3.85 12.51 -5.65
C LEU A 132 3.65 13.77 -4.81
N CYS A 133 3.81 14.97 -5.40
CA CYS A 133 3.76 16.24 -4.67
C CYS A 133 2.39 16.46 -4.02
N GLY A 134 1.30 15.99 -4.64
CA GLY A 134 -0.04 16.03 -4.03
C GLY A 134 -0.13 15.15 -2.79
N LEU A 135 0.32 13.90 -2.90
CA LEU A 135 0.37 12.95 -1.77
C LEU A 135 1.26 13.47 -0.63
N GLN A 136 2.37 14.14 -0.96
CA GLN A 136 3.28 14.74 0.01
C GLN A 136 2.71 16.01 0.66
N ALA A 137 2.00 16.84 -0.10
CA ALA A 137 1.30 18.01 0.44
C ALA A 137 0.22 17.59 1.44
N ASP A 138 -0.60 16.61 1.06
CA ASP A 138 -1.61 16.01 1.94
C ASP A 138 -0.96 15.35 3.16
N MET A 139 0.22 14.74 3.00
CA MET A 139 0.98 14.18 4.12
C MET A 139 1.44 15.26 5.12
N ARG A 140 1.95 16.39 4.62
CA ARG A 140 2.42 17.50 5.46
C ARG A 140 1.27 18.19 6.19
N ALA A 141 0.14 18.38 5.51
CA ALA A 141 -1.04 19.03 6.09
C ALA A 141 -1.81 18.11 7.05
N ASN A 142 -1.98 16.84 6.66
CA ASN A 142 -2.95 15.93 7.27
C ASN A 142 -2.31 14.66 7.84
N GLY A 143 -0.99 14.65 8.08
CA GLY A 143 -0.27 13.53 8.70
C GLY A 143 0.04 12.37 7.74
N ILE A 144 0.50 11.22 8.24
CA ILE A 144 0.95 10.11 7.37
C ILE A 144 -0.19 9.22 6.91
N GLY A 145 -0.22 8.85 5.62
CA GLY A 145 -1.33 8.11 5.00
C GLY A 145 -1.17 6.60 4.99
N THR A 146 0.04 6.10 5.19
CA THR A 146 0.34 4.68 5.37
C THR A 146 1.74 4.60 5.99
N VAL A 147 1.91 3.69 6.94
CA VAL A 147 3.24 3.29 7.41
C VAL A 147 3.50 1.84 7.04
N GLN A 148 4.73 1.57 6.64
CA GLN A 148 5.25 0.24 6.36
C GLN A 148 6.22 -0.16 7.45
N TRP A 149 6.36 -1.46 7.64
CA TRP A 149 7.21 -2.04 8.66
C TRP A 149 8.13 -3.07 8.03
N ASN A 150 9.38 -3.09 8.48
CA ASN A 150 10.26 -4.24 8.35
C ASN A 150 10.69 -4.64 9.77
N ILE A 151 10.31 -5.83 10.21
CA ILE A 151 10.67 -6.36 11.54
C ILE A 151 11.59 -7.56 11.34
N ALA A 152 12.81 -7.44 11.83
CA ALA A 152 13.88 -8.37 11.50
C ALA A 152 13.91 -9.53 12.50
N MET A 153 13.75 -10.77 12.02
CA MET A 153 13.90 -11.97 12.86
C MET A 153 15.38 -12.32 13.09
N TYR A 154 16.25 -11.85 12.22
CA TYR A 154 17.70 -11.98 12.25
C TYR A 154 18.32 -10.60 11.98
N GLU A 155 19.64 -10.47 12.06
CA GLU A 155 20.29 -9.22 11.68
C GLU A 155 20.00 -8.87 10.20
N ASP A 156 19.52 -7.65 9.95
CA ASP A 156 19.08 -7.18 8.65
C ASP A 156 19.57 -5.74 8.40
N ASP A 157 20.32 -5.56 7.32
CA ASP A 157 20.85 -4.27 6.85
C ASP A 157 20.57 -4.06 5.35
N VAL A 158 19.60 -4.80 4.79
CA VAL A 158 19.30 -4.77 3.36
C VAL A 158 18.57 -3.49 2.96
N LEU A 159 17.68 -2.96 3.81
CA LEU A 159 16.92 -1.75 3.52
C LEU A 159 17.82 -0.52 3.65
N TRP A 160 17.86 0.29 2.59
CA TRP A 160 18.44 1.63 2.59
C TRP A 160 17.35 2.66 2.36
N VAL A 161 17.53 3.84 2.93
CA VAL A 161 16.60 4.97 2.80
C VAL A 161 17.36 6.26 2.55
N VAL A 162 16.68 7.24 1.94
CA VAL A 162 17.09 8.64 1.98
C VAL A 162 16.22 9.37 2.99
N PRO A 163 16.75 9.72 4.18
CA PRO A 163 15.98 10.44 5.20
C PRO A 163 15.36 11.74 4.66
N GLY A 164 14.13 12.04 5.06
CA GLY A 164 13.40 13.24 4.65
C GLY A 164 12.89 13.23 3.20
N SER A 165 13.22 12.20 2.41
CA SER A 165 12.77 12.13 1.01
C SER A 165 11.25 11.94 0.88
N HIS A 166 10.57 11.41 1.91
CA HIS A 166 9.11 11.19 1.89
C HIS A 166 8.28 12.47 1.77
N ILE A 167 8.83 13.65 2.12
CA ILE A 167 8.14 14.95 2.08
C ILE A 167 8.62 15.88 0.96
N ARG A 168 9.40 15.39 0.00
CA ARG A 168 9.82 16.16 -1.18
C ARG A 168 9.97 15.27 -2.42
N PRO A 169 9.88 15.83 -3.64
CA PRO A 169 10.33 15.11 -4.81
C PRO A 169 11.84 14.83 -4.73
N ASN A 170 12.33 14.03 -5.66
CA ASN A 170 13.77 13.81 -5.79
C ASN A 170 14.48 15.14 -6.10
N THR A 171 15.70 15.30 -5.60
CA THR A 171 16.58 16.39 -6.02
C THR A 171 17.15 16.12 -7.42
N GLU A 172 17.69 17.14 -8.07
CA GLU A 172 18.36 16.96 -9.36
C GLU A 172 19.55 16.01 -9.27
N VAL A 173 20.31 16.07 -8.17
CA VAL A 173 21.45 15.17 -7.92
C VAL A 173 20.98 13.72 -7.77
N GLU A 174 19.91 13.50 -7.00
CA GLU A 174 19.31 12.17 -6.86
C GLU A 174 18.82 11.65 -8.21
N ASN A 175 18.12 12.47 -9.00
CA ASN A 175 17.69 12.07 -10.34
C ASN A 175 18.88 11.67 -11.22
N GLN A 176 19.94 12.48 -11.24
CA GLN A 176 21.13 12.20 -12.03
C GLN A 176 21.82 10.90 -11.61
N GLN A 177 21.94 10.63 -10.30
CA GLN A 177 22.53 9.40 -9.77
C GLN A 177 21.67 8.16 -10.08
N LEU A 178 20.34 8.29 -9.94
CA LEU A 178 19.42 7.21 -10.23
C LEU A 178 19.35 6.87 -11.72
N LEU A 179 19.53 7.86 -12.61
CA LEU A 179 19.65 7.65 -14.05
C LEU A 179 20.97 6.96 -14.43
N ASP A 180 22.06 7.31 -13.76
CA ASP A 180 23.37 6.68 -13.98
C ASP A 180 23.36 5.21 -13.52
N ASN A 181 22.98 4.96 -12.26
CA ASN A 181 22.85 3.61 -11.74
C ASN A 181 21.89 3.55 -10.55
N PRO A 182 20.65 3.01 -10.71
CA PRO A 182 19.66 2.94 -9.64
C PRO A 182 19.91 1.79 -8.66
N ARG A 183 21.05 1.10 -8.74
CA ARG A 183 21.39 -0.10 -7.95
C ARG A 183 22.63 0.08 -7.08
N VAL A 184 22.98 1.32 -6.75
CA VAL A 184 24.10 1.66 -5.85
C VAL A 184 23.65 2.71 -4.83
N PRO A 185 24.36 2.89 -3.71
CA PRO A 185 24.08 4.00 -2.79
C PRO A 185 24.09 5.35 -3.50
N ILE A 186 23.13 6.20 -3.15
CA ILE A 186 23.04 7.59 -3.63
C ILE A 186 23.39 8.57 -2.51
N GLU A 187 23.61 9.84 -2.84
CA GLU A 187 23.98 10.87 -1.87
C GLU A 187 22.93 10.98 -0.76
N GLY A 188 23.39 11.05 0.50
CA GLY A 188 22.52 11.13 1.67
C GLY A 188 21.80 9.84 2.05
N SER A 189 21.94 8.76 1.27
CA SER A 189 21.35 7.46 1.62
C SER A 189 22.10 6.77 2.77
N ILE A 190 21.35 6.06 3.61
CA ILE A 190 21.89 5.30 4.75
C ILE A 190 21.28 3.89 4.82
N PRO A 191 22.05 2.88 5.27
CA PRO A 191 21.50 1.57 5.62
C PRO A 191 20.69 1.64 6.91
N VAL A 192 19.52 1.02 6.91
CA VAL A 192 18.72 0.78 8.13
C VAL A 192 19.20 -0.52 8.76
N LYS A 193 20.03 -0.40 9.81
CA LYS A 193 20.62 -1.55 10.52
C LYS A 193 19.73 -2.04 11.65
N LEU A 194 19.20 -3.24 11.51
CA LEU A 194 18.32 -3.90 12.47
C LEU A 194 19.02 -5.11 13.09
N LYS A 195 19.03 -5.19 14.42
CA LYS A 195 19.34 -6.43 15.13
C LYS A 195 18.15 -7.38 15.06
N ALA A 196 18.36 -8.64 15.41
CA ALA A 196 17.25 -9.56 15.58
C ALA A 196 16.27 -9.02 16.65
N GLY A 197 15.00 -8.96 16.28
CA GLY A 197 13.91 -8.39 17.07
C GLY A 197 13.70 -6.88 16.89
N ASP A 198 14.61 -6.15 16.24
CA ASP A 198 14.38 -4.74 15.90
C ASP A 198 13.37 -4.62 14.75
N GLY A 199 12.63 -3.52 14.74
CA GLY A 199 11.79 -3.11 13.63
C GLY A 199 12.16 -1.74 13.09
N VAL A 200 11.76 -1.44 11.87
CA VAL A 200 11.68 -0.07 11.35
C VAL A 200 10.27 0.18 10.85
N VAL A 201 9.69 1.31 11.25
CA VAL A 201 8.45 1.84 10.69
C VAL A 201 8.80 3.03 9.80
N TYR A 202 8.23 3.09 8.59
CA TYR A 202 8.59 4.12 7.60
C TYR A 202 7.43 4.50 6.69
N SER A 203 7.45 5.72 6.17
CA SER A 203 6.51 6.16 5.15
C SER A 203 6.75 5.41 3.84
N ASN A 204 5.70 4.91 3.19
CA ASN A 204 5.83 4.30 1.86
C ASN A 204 6.28 5.30 0.78
N ALA A 205 6.18 6.60 1.05
CA ALA A 205 6.66 7.64 0.15
C ALA A 205 8.17 7.85 0.26
N ILE A 206 8.86 7.27 1.25
CA ILE A 206 10.31 7.41 1.38
C ILE A 206 11.01 6.73 0.20
N LEU A 207 12.01 7.40 -0.37
CA LEU A 207 12.89 6.81 -1.38
C LEU A 207 13.76 5.78 -0.68
N HIS A 208 13.64 4.52 -1.10
CA HIS A 208 14.29 3.38 -0.47
C HIS A 208 14.77 2.33 -1.46
N TRP A 209 15.63 1.44 -0.99
CA TRP A 209 16.31 0.44 -1.82
C TRP A 209 16.64 -0.83 -1.05
N GLY A 210 16.42 -1.98 -1.69
CA GLY A 210 16.93 -3.27 -1.21
C GLY A 210 18.34 -3.51 -1.75
N SER A 211 19.35 -3.26 -0.91
CA SER A 211 20.74 -3.16 -1.34
C SER A 211 21.41 -4.47 -1.76
N ASN A 212 21.01 -5.61 -1.18
CA ASN A 212 21.57 -6.89 -1.58
C ASN A 212 20.66 -8.06 -1.19
N TYR A 213 20.09 -8.74 -2.17
CA TYR A 213 19.38 -9.99 -1.97
C TYR A 213 20.33 -11.18 -2.16
N SER A 214 21.06 -11.48 -1.10
CA SER A 214 22.02 -12.60 -1.03
C SER A 214 21.47 -13.81 -0.26
N THR A 215 22.26 -14.88 -0.17
CA THR A 215 21.89 -16.10 0.57
C THR A 215 22.06 -16.00 2.09
N LYS A 216 22.49 -14.84 2.63
CA LYS A 216 22.55 -14.61 4.09
C LYS A 216 21.17 -14.82 4.69
N LEU A 217 21.06 -15.63 5.75
CA LEU A 217 19.78 -15.92 6.40
C LEU A 217 19.09 -14.61 6.81
N ARG A 218 17.94 -14.36 6.20
CA ARG A 218 17.10 -13.19 6.43
C ARG A 218 15.65 -13.60 6.41
N ARG A 219 14.94 -13.13 7.42
CA ARG A 219 13.50 -13.26 7.58
C ARG A 219 13.01 -11.93 8.14
N THR A 220 12.18 -11.25 7.37
CA THR A 220 11.70 -9.92 7.73
C THR A 220 10.20 -9.91 7.62
N ILE A 221 9.50 -9.76 8.75
CA ILE A 221 8.06 -9.52 8.74
C ILE A 221 7.87 -8.16 8.07
N HIS A 222 7.05 -8.12 7.03
CA HIS A 222 6.74 -6.90 6.32
C HIS A 222 5.24 -6.68 6.32
N LEU A 223 4.82 -5.52 6.80
CA LEU A 223 3.42 -5.21 6.98
C LEU A 223 3.19 -3.71 6.83
N ALA A 224 1.92 -3.32 6.67
CA ALA A 224 1.56 -1.92 6.58
C ALA A 224 0.27 -1.62 7.34
N PHE A 225 0.18 -0.43 7.90
CA PHE A 225 -1.04 0.12 8.50
C PHE A 225 -1.45 1.40 7.79
N ARG A 226 -2.76 1.66 7.74
CA ARG A 226 -3.32 2.91 7.23
C ARG A 226 -4.36 3.49 8.20
N PRO A 227 -4.53 4.82 8.26
CA PRO A 227 -5.60 5.47 9.00
C PRO A 227 -6.96 5.14 8.39
N PHE A 228 -8.01 5.28 9.20
CA PHE A 228 -9.40 5.09 8.81
C PHE A 228 -10.30 6.15 9.47
N ASN A 229 -11.16 6.83 8.72
CA ASN A 229 -11.89 8.02 9.22
C ASN A 229 -10.96 9.06 9.89
N GLY A 230 -9.75 9.18 9.35
CA GLY A 230 -8.73 10.12 9.81
C GLY A 230 -8.90 11.52 9.30
N SER A 231 -7.84 12.31 9.37
CA SER A 231 -7.74 13.65 8.77
C SER A 231 -7.78 13.66 7.24
N LYS A 232 -7.56 12.52 6.57
CA LYS A 232 -7.50 12.42 5.10
C LYS A 232 -7.94 11.04 4.58
N TYR A 233 -8.26 11.01 3.29
CA TYR A 233 -8.49 9.77 2.56
C TYR A 233 -7.16 9.08 2.25
N SER A 234 -6.99 7.83 2.67
CA SER A 234 -5.72 7.13 2.43
C SER A 234 -5.63 6.65 0.98
N TYR A 235 -4.53 7.00 0.33
CA TYR A 235 -4.19 6.44 -0.97
C TYR A 235 -3.89 4.93 -0.83
N ARG A 236 -4.21 4.17 -1.89
CA ARG A 236 -4.33 2.69 -1.88
C ARG A 236 -5.33 2.19 -0.82
N PRO A 237 -6.64 2.44 -1.00
CA PRO A 237 -7.68 2.10 0.00
C PRO A 237 -7.95 0.60 0.16
N TYR A 238 -7.29 -0.25 -0.63
CA TYR A 238 -7.39 -1.70 -0.56
C TYR A 238 -6.59 -2.32 0.59
N ILE A 239 -7.00 -3.53 0.97
CA ILE A 239 -6.31 -4.44 1.90
C ILE A 239 -5.83 -5.69 1.17
N HIS A 240 -4.86 -6.40 1.72
CA HIS A 240 -4.25 -7.62 1.17
C HIS A 240 -4.44 -8.82 2.09
N TRP A 241 -5.65 -8.95 2.61
CA TRP A 241 -6.05 -10.08 3.41
C TRP A 241 -7.55 -10.30 3.24
N ASN A 242 -7.95 -11.56 3.35
CA ASN A 242 -9.34 -11.96 3.46
C ASN A 242 -9.63 -12.42 4.91
N SER A 243 -10.87 -12.79 5.20
CA SER A 243 -11.27 -13.19 6.55
C SER A 243 -11.04 -14.68 6.85
N ASP A 244 -10.45 -15.45 5.92
CA ASP A 244 -10.42 -16.92 6.02
C ASP A 244 -9.58 -17.38 7.24
N PHE A 245 -8.40 -16.79 7.41
CA PHE A 245 -7.52 -17.10 8.55
C PHE A 245 -8.02 -16.56 9.89
N VAL A 246 -8.95 -15.61 9.88
CA VAL A 246 -9.40 -14.91 11.10
C VAL A 246 -10.00 -15.91 12.10
N THR A 247 -10.67 -16.95 11.61
CA THR A 247 -11.27 -18.00 12.43
C THR A 247 -10.26 -18.79 13.27
N HIS A 248 -8.99 -18.79 12.88
CA HIS A 248 -7.91 -19.46 13.60
C HIS A 248 -7.27 -18.62 14.69
N LEU A 249 -7.57 -17.31 14.73
CA LEU A 249 -7.01 -16.38 15.71
C LEU A 249 -7.78 -16.45 17.04
N SER A 250 -7.17 -15.96 18.09
CA SER A 250 -7.83 -15.73 19.39
C SER A 250 -9.02 -14.76 19.28
N SER A 251 -9.93 -14.83 20.24
CA SER A 251 -11.17 -14.04 20.21
C SER A 251 -10.95 -12.52 20.21
N TRP A 252 -9.85 -12.03 20.77
CA TRP A 252 -9.54 -10.59 20.76
C TRP A 252 -9.08 -10.14 19.37
N ALA A 253 -8.27 -10.96 18.68
CA ALA A 253 -7.79 -10.70 17.34
C ALA A 253 -8.92 -10.81 16.32
N GLN A 254 -9.83 -11.78 16.49
CA GLN A 254 -11.06 -11.87 15.69
C GLN A 254 -11.89 -10.58 15.76
N LYS A 255 -12.16 -10.07 16.97
CA LYS A 255 -12.86 -8.79 17.18
C LYS A 255 -12.13 -7.61 16.53
N ARG A 256 -10.79 -7.64 16.50
CA ARG A 256 -9.99 -6.62 15.84
C ARG A 256 -10.18 -6.64 14.33
N PHE A 257 -10.11 -7.81 13.70
CA PHE A 257 -10.35 -7.96 12.26
C PHE A 257 -11.80 -7.67 11.86
N GLU A 258 -12.77 -7.98 12.72
CA GLU A 258 -14.16 -7.54 12.55
C GLU A 258 -14.24 -6.01 12.54
N SER A 259 -13.58 -5.33 13.49
CA SER A 259 -13.50 -3.87 13.50
C SER A 259 -12.85 -3.31 12.23
N PHE A 260 -11.76 -3.92 11.75
CA PHE A 260 -11.12 -3.53 10.50
C PHE A 260 -12.05 -3.71 9.29
N SER A 261 -12.79 -4.82 9.23
CA SER A 261 -13.72 -5.10 8.15
C SER A 261 -14.90 -4.12 8.14
N ASN A 262 -15.44 -3.79 9.32
CA ASN A 262 -16.52 -2.82 9.47
C ASN A 262 -16.07 -1.42 9.05
N GLN A 263 -14.89 -1.01 9.52
CA GLN A 263 -14.25 0.22 9.09
C GLN A 263 -14.19 0.23 7.56
N VAL A 264 -13.41 -0.65 6.94
CA VAL A 264 -13.22 -0.69 5.47
C VAL A 264 -14.54 -0.70 4.71
N GLY A 265 -15.55 -1.44 5.20
CA GLY A 265 -16.91 -1.42 4.65
C GLY A 265 -17.56 -0.04 4.65
N GLU A 266 -17.51 0.69 5.77
CA GLU A 266 -18.09 2.04 5.92
C GLU A 266 -17.47 3.08 4.96
N GLU A 267 -16.15 3.05 4.74
CA GLU A 267 -15.49 3.96 3.77
C GLU A 267 -15.92 3.62 2.35
N PHE A 268 -15.97 2.35 1.97
CA PHE A 268 -16.42 1.93 0.63
C PHE A 268 -17.91 2.25 0.41
N ASP A 269 -18.74 2.15 1.44
CA ASP A 269 -20.14 2.59 1.37
C ASP A 269 -20.24 4.12 1.23
N THR A 270 -19.33 4.87 1.86
CA THR A 270 -19.22 6.33 1.68
C THR A 270 -18.74 6.70 0.28
N VAL A 271 -17.77 5.98 -0.29
CA VAL A 271 -17.36 6.13 -1.69
C VAL A 271 -18.56 5.89 -2.62
N GLY A 272 -19.33 4.81 -2.41
CA GLY A 272 -20.52 4.51 -3.22
C GLY A 272 -21.54 5.64 -3.20
N ARG A 273 -21.84 6.20 -2.02
CA ARG A 273 -22.72 7.38 -1.89
C ARG A 273 -22.14 8.63 -2.57
N THR A 274 -20.84 8.86 -2.43
CA THR A 274 -20.15 9.99 -3.07
C THR A 274 -20.22 9.89 -4.60
N PHE A 275 -20.02 8.69 -5.16
CA PHE A 275 -20.19 8.44 -6.59
C PHE A 275 -21.63 8.62 -7.07
N ARG A 276 -22.61 8.21 -6.27
CA ARG A 276 -24.03 8.46 -6.57
C ARG A 276 -24.32 9.96 -6.69
N ALA A 277 -23.80 10.77 -5.76
CA ALA A 277 -23.93 12.23 -5.81
C ALA A 277 -23.31 12.83 -7.08
N VAL A 278 -22.14 12.36 -7.52
CA VAL A 278 -21.51 12.78 -8.79
C VAL A 278 -22.41 12.46 -10.01
N ILE A 279 -23.02 11.28 -10.04
CA ILE A 279 -23.95 10.88 -11.12
C ILE A 279 -25.19 11.77 -11.15
N GLU A 280 -25.72 12.10 -9.98
CA GLU A 280 -26.94 12.90 -9.80
C GLU A 280 -26.69 14.41 -9.88
N LYS A 281 -25.41 14.82 -9.94
CA LYS A 281 -24.96 16.21 -9.81
C LYS A 281 -25.40 16.86 -8.49
N ASP A 282 -25.50 16.05 -7.44
CA ASP A 282 -25.77 16.52 -6.10
C ASP A 282 -24.48 17.09 -5.49
N LEU A 283 -24.31 18.40 -5.60
CA LEU A 283 -23.15 19.12 -5.09
C LEU A 283 -22.99 18.92 -3.58
N GLN A 284 -24.09 19.02 -2.82
CA GLN A 284 -24.03 18.92 -1.36
C GLN A 284 -23.69 17.49 -0.94
N GLY A 285 -24.35 16.48 -1.53
CA GLY A 285 -24.04 15.08 -1.24
C GLY A 285 -22.60 14.69 -1.59
N PHE A 286 -22.02 15.27 -2.63
CA PHE A 286 -20.60 15.08 -2.96
C PHE A 286 -19.67 15.73 -1.93
N LEU A 287 -19.93 16.97 -1.55
CA LEU A 287 -19.13 17.68 -0.53
C LEU A 287 -19.24 17.00 0.84
N ASP A 288 -20.42 16.51 1.21
CA ASP A 288 -20.62 15.73 2.44
C ASP A 288 -19.83 14.42 2.40
N GLY A 289 -19.83 13.73 1.25
CA GLY A 289 -19.02 12.54 1.02
C GLY A 289 -17.52 12.82 1.17
N LEU A 290 -17.04 13.91 0.56
CA LEU A 290 -15.64 14.35 0.71
C LEU A 290 -15.31 14.71 2.16
N ALA A 291 -16.19 15.39 2.89
CA ALA A 291 -15.98 15.74 4.30
C ALA A 291 -15.94 14.51 5.22
N ILE A 292 -16.52 13.38 4.82
CA ILE A 292 -16.39 12.11 5.55
C ILE A 292 -15.07 11.41 5.19
N LEU A 293 -14.74 11.33 3.89
CA LEU A 293 -13.55 10.62 3.41
C LEU A 293 -12.24 11.37 3.71
N HIS A 294 -12.28 12.69 3.62
CA HIS A 294 -11.17 13.60 3.84
C HIS A 294 -11.66 14.83 4.65
N PRO A 295 -11.77 14.66 5.99
CA PRO A 295 -12.38 15.66 6.87
C PRO A 295 -11.69 17.00 6.91
N VAL A 296 -10.37 17.07 6.75
CA VAL A 296 -9.65 18.34 6.70
C VAL A 296 -9.77 18.94 5.31
N GLU A 297 -10.08 20.25 5.20
CA GLU A 297 -10.32 20.85 3.88
C GLU A 297 -9.05 20.98 3.03
N GLU A 298 -7.93 21.23 3.70
CA GLU A 298 -6.64 21.38 3.06
C GLU A 298 -6.28 20.09 2.31
N GLN A 299 -5.92 20.21 1.03
CA GLN A 299 -5.55 19.10 0.15
C GLN A 299 -6.69 18.12 -0.22
N ARG A 300 -7.99 18.46 -0.03
CA ARG A 300 -9.11 17.60 -0.49
C ARG A 300 -9.10 17.24 -1.98
N MET A 301 -8.42 18.02 -2.82
CA MET A 301 -8.21 17.65 -4.24
C MET A 301 -7.46 16.33 -4.41
N VAL A 302 -6.63 15.94 -3.44
CA VAL A 302 -5.99 14.61 -3.41
C VAL A 302 -7.04 13.51 -3.23
N CYS A 303 -8.08 13.72 -2.41
CA CYS A 303 -9.20 12.78 -2.31
C CYS A 303 -9.94 12.66 -3.65
N VAL A 304 -10.23 13.77 -4.33
CA VAL A 304 -10.88 13.76 -5.66
C VAL A 304 -10.05 13.02 -6.71
N MET A 305 -8.73 13.22 -6.69
CA MET A 305 -7.79 12.48 -7.53
C MET A 305 -7.87 10.97 -7.26
N LEU A 306 -7.85 10.54 -5.99
CA LEU A 306 -7.95 9.12 -5.63
C LEU A 306 -9.33 8.54 -6.00
N LEU A 307 -10.40 9.30 -5.81
CA LEU A 307 -11.75 8.95 -6.26
C LEU A 307 -11.83 8.82 -7.78
N THR A 308 -11.09 9.63 -8.54
CA THR A 308 -10.96 9.50 -10.01
C THR A 308 -10.42 8.12 -10.39
N LYS A 309 -9.36 7.66 -9.71
CA LYS A 309 -8.77 6.33 -9.94
C LYS A 309 -9.73 5.20 -9.57
N LEU A 310 -10.50 5.38 -8.51
CA LEU A 310 -11.47 4.39 -8.06
C LEU A 310 -12.71 4.33 -8.97
N ALA A 311 -13.18 5.48 -9.46
CA ALA A 311 -14.27 5.59 -10.43
C ALA A 311 -13.91 4.90 -11.75
N TYR A 312 -12.67 5.04 -12.23
CA TYR A 312 -12.18 4.30 -13.39
C TYR A 312 -12.29 2.78 -13.18
N LYS A 313 -11.87 2.27 -12.02
CA LYS A 313 -11.96 0.84 -11.71
C LYS A 313 -13.41 0.34 -11.61
N VAL A 314 -14.31 1.13 -11.01
CA VAL A 314 -15.76 0.84 -10.99
C VAL A 314 -16.34 0.77 -12.41
N HIS A 315 -15.94 1.70 -13.28
CA HIS A 315 -16.33 1.69 -14.68
C HIS A 315 -15.80 0.45 -15.42
N ARG A 316 -14.52 0.10 -15.23
CA ARG A 316 -13.94 -1.11 -15.83
C ARG A 316 -14.62 -2.38 -15.35
N LEU A 317 -14.93 -2.53 -14.06
CA LEU A 317 -15.64 -3.71 -13.53
C LEU A 317 -17.04 -3.89 -14.12
N ASN A 318 -17.69 -2.80 -14.54
CA ASN A 318 -18.98 -2.84 -15.21
C ASN A 318 -18.89 -2.99 -16.74
N HIS A 319 -17.70 -2.82 -17.33
CA HIS A 319 -17.51 -2.98 -18.76
C HIS A 319 -17.55 -4.46 -19.15
N PRO A 320 -18.22 -4.85 -20.25
CA PRO A 320 -18.42 -6.26 -20.62
C PRO A 320 -17.14 -7.10 -20.76
N ASP A 321 -16.02 -6.50 -21.17
CA ASP A 321 -14.72 -7.19 -21.30
C ASP A 321 -14.20 -7.73 -19.96
N VAL A 322 -14.49 -7.03 -18.84
CA VAL A 322 -14.08 -7.44 -17.50
C VAL A 322 -15.22 -8.14 -16.78
N SER A 323 -16.46 -7.64 -16.89
CA SER A 323 -17.61 -8.18 -16.14
C SER A 323 -17.98 -9.60 -16.58
N GLN A 324 -17.62 -10.01 -17.80
CA GLN A 324 -17.87 -11.35 -18.33
C GLN A 324 -16.74 -12.35 -18.02
N LEU A 325 -15.63 -11.89 -17.44
CA LEU A 325 -14.57 -12.79 -16.97
C LEU A 325 -15.09 -13.61 -15.80
N THR A 326 -15.01 -14.94 -15.91
CA THR A 326 -15.58 -15.87 -14.93
C THR A 326 -14.73 -15.96 -13.66
N ASP A 327 -13.41 -15.83 -13.79
CA ASP A 327 -12.49 -15.93 -12.66
C ASP A 327 -12.16 -14.56 -12.03
N ALA A 328 -12.05 -14.54 -10.70
CA ALA A 328 -11.80 -13.31 -9.96
C ALA A 328 -10.38 -12.76 -10.15
N SER A 329 -9.40 -13.63 -10.46
CA SER A 329 -8.01 -13.21 -10.66
C SER A 329 -7.88 -12.34 -11.91
N SER A 330 -8.42 -12.79 -13.04
CA SER A 330 -8.42 -12.03 -14.29
C SER A 330 -9.16 -10.70 -14.14
N ARG A 331 -10.25 -10.66 -13.36
CA ARG A 331 -10.93 -9.39 -13.04
C ARG A 331 -10.05 -8.46 -12.22
N ALA A 332 -9.43 -8.95 -11.16
CA ALA A 332 -8.49 -8.20 -10.33
C ALA A 332 -7.32 -7.64 -11.14
N ASP A 333 -6.72 -8.46 -12.01
CA ASP A 333 -5.63 -8.09 -12.90
C ASP A 333 -6.06 -7.01 -13.91
N ALA A 334 -7.24 -7.19 -14.54
CA ALA A 334 -7.76 -6.26 -15.54
C ALA A 334 -7.95 -4.82 -15.02
N ILE A 335 -8.14 -4.67 -13.71
CA ILE A 335 -8.27 -3.36 -13.05
C ILE A 335 -7.08 -2.98 -12.17
N ALA A 336 -6.01 -3.79 -12.15
CA ALA A 336 -4.86 -3.64 -11.26
C ALA A 336 -5.27 -3.42 -9.79
N TRP A 337 -5.97 -4.40 -9.21
CA TRP A 337 -6.45 -4.39 -7.84
C TRP A 337 -6.09 -5.70 -7.12
N PRO A 338 -5.80 -5.71 -5.80
CA PRO A 338 -5.50 -6.94 -5.10
C PRO A 338 -6.70 -7.90 -5.06
N LEU A 339 -6.46 -9.18 -5.36
CA LEU A 339 -7.49 -10.21 -5.35
C LEU A 339 -8.21 -10.31 -3.99
N ASP A 340 -7.47 -10.26 -2.88
CA ASP A 340 -8.00 -10.42 -1.52
C ASP A 340 -9.09 -9.39 -1.17
N SER A 341 -9.06 -8.21 -1.79
CA SER A 341 -10.02 -7.11 -1.54
C SER A 341 -10.83 -6.73 -2.76
N LEU A 342 -10.82 -7.53 -3.83
CA LEU A 342 -11.62 -7.27 -5.02
C LEU A 342 -13.12 -7.17 -4.69
N TYR A 343 -13.59 -7.99 -3.75
CA TYR A 343 -14.99 -8.03 -3.34
C TYR A 343 -15.53 -6.68 -2.83
N LEU A 344 -14.69 -5.84 -2.21
CA LEU A 344 -15.08 -4.50 -1.75
C LEU A 344 -15.41 -3.59 -2.92
N LEU A 345 -14.59 -3.66 -3.97
CA LEU A 345 -14.81 -2.83 -5.15
C LEU A 345 -15.93 -3.37 -6.03
N GLU A 346 -16.08 -4.70 -6.14
CA GLU A 346 -17.24 -5.32 -6.77
C GLU A 346 -18.54 -4.94 -6.05
N LYS A 347 -18.54 -4.84 -4.72
CA LYS A 347 -19.70 -4.37 -3.93
C LYS A 347 -20.12 -2.97 -4.36
N ILE A 348 -19.17 -2.05 -4.56
CA ILE A 348 -19.47 -0.70 -5.09
C ILE A 348 -19.96 -0.81 -6.53
N ALA A 349 -19.24 -1.53 -7.40
CA ALA A 349 -19.54 -1.60 -8.82
C ALA A 349 -20.96 -2.12 -9.10
N ARG A 350 -21.43 -3.12 -8.34
CA ARG A 350 -22.78 -3.68 -8.44
C ARG A 350 -23.90 -2.70 -8.07
N GLN A 351 -23.60 -1.57 -7.41
CA GLN A 351 -24.59 -0.53 -7.12
C GLN A 351 -24.92 0.31 -8.35
N PHE A 352 -24.16 0.19 -9.44
CA PHE A 352 -24.33 0.99 -10.65
C PHE A 352 -24.56 0.07 -11.85
N SER A 353 -25.55 0.40 -12.67
CA SER A 353 -25.68 -0.16 -14.01
C SER A 353 -24.51 0.25 -14.90
N VAL A 354 -24.32 -0.44 -16.03
CA VAL A 354 -23.32 -0.07 -17.03
C VAL A 354 -23.46 1.40 -17.45
N SER A 355 -24.70 1.85 -17.71
CA SER A 355 -25.00 3.25 -18.07
C SER A 355 -24.61 4.24 -16.97
N GLU A 356 -24.94 3.93 -15.72
CA GLU A 356 -24.56 4.77 -14.57
C GLU A 356 -23.04 4.80 -14.36
N SER A 357 -22.35 3.68 -14.54
CA SER A 357 -20.88 3.61 -14.44
C SER A 357 -20.20 4.41 -15.55
N ASN A 358 -20.75 4.42 -16.77
CA ASN A 358 -20.27 5.24 -17.88
C ASN A 358 -20.48 6.73 -17.58
N LYS A 359 -21.64 7.09 -17.02
CA LYS A 359 -21.95 8.46 -16.61
C LYS A 359 -21.06 8.92 -15.45
N LEU A 360 -20.80 8.05 -14.48
CA LEU A 360 -19.84 8.32 -13.41
C LEU A 360 -18.46 8.61 -14.00
N TRP A 361 -17.98 7.73 -14.87
CA TRP A 361 -16.67 7.88 -15.47
C TRP A 361 -16.54 9.17 -16.30
N SER A 362 -17.55 9.50 -17.12
CA SER A 362 -17.50 10.71 -17.94
C SER A 362 -17.34 11.99 -17.12
N ARG A 363 -17.82 12.02 -15.88
CA ARG A 363 -17.65 13.16 -14.95
C ARG A 363 -16.25 13.25 -14.35
N PHE A 364 -15.52 12.14 -14.31
CA PHE A 364 -14.15 12.06 -13.81
C PHE A 364 -13.08 12.15 -14.92
N VAL A 365 -13.46 11.92 -16.19
CA VAL A 365 -12.55 12.03 -17.35
C VAL A 365 -11.77 13.36 -17.39
N PRO A 366 -12.37 14.54 -17.13
CA PRO A 366 -11.61 15.78 -17.17
C PRO A 366 -10.48 15.86 -16.14
N MET A 367 -10.69 15.33 -14.93
CA MET A 367 -9.64 15.21 -13.91
C MET A 367 -8.59 14.17 -14.34
N GLU A 368 -9.03 13.02 -14.85
CA GLU A 368 -8.12 11.98 -15.34
C GLU A 368 -7.18 12.48 -16.45
N ASN A 369 -7.71 13.24 -17.40
CA ASN A 369 -6.92 13.81 -18.50
C ASN A 369 -5.89 14.81 -17.97
N ARG A 370 -6.23 15.59 -16.94
CA ARG A 370 -5.30 16.53 -16.31
C ARG A 370 -4.16 15.87 -15.54
N LEU A 371 -4.34 14.60 -15.14
CA LEU A 371 -3.28 13.80 -14.51
C LEU A 371 -2.32 13.21 -15.54
N LYS A 372 -2.53 13.46 -16.84
CA LYS A 372 -1.73 12.92 -17.95
C LYS A 372 -1.14 14.03 -18.80
N SER A 373 -0.01 13.71 -19.38
CA SER A 373 0.61 14.43 -20.50
C SER A 373 0.31 13.71 -21.81
N ASP A 374 0.61 14.39 -22.92
CA ASP A 374 0.42 13.84 -24.26
C ASP A 374 1.43 12.72 -24.58
N GLU A 375 2.65 12.82 -24.03
CA GLU A 375 3.78 11.93 -24.24
C GLU A 375 4.18 11.17 -22.95
N ASP A 376 4.83 10.02 -23.09
CA ASP A 376 5.31 9.30 -21.91
C ASP A 376 6.37 10.11 -21.15
N GLN A 377 6.16 10.25 -19.84
CA GLN A 377 7.09 10.84 -18.90
C GLN A 377 7.89 9.75 -18.22
N TYR A 378 9.08 10.10 -17.74
CA TYR A 378 9.88 9.23 -16.89
C TYR A 378 10.62 10.03 -15.84
N ILE A 379 10.44 9.67 -14.57
CA ILE A 379 11.23 10.16 -13.44
C ILE A 379 11.77 8.92 -12.70
N PRO A 380 13.08 8.84 -12.44
CA PRO A 380 13.64 7.71 -11.72
C PRO A 380 13.20 7.68 -10.25
N GLY A 381 13.36 6.54 -9.58
CA GLY A 381 12.97 6.40 -8.17
C GLY A 381 11.49 6.13 -7.94
N PHE A 382 10.76 5.68 -8.97
CA PHE A 382 9.41 5.13 -8.87
C PHE A 382 9.39 3.66 -9.32
N GLN A 383 8.40 2.88 -8.86
CA GLN A 383 8.25 1.48 -9.28
C GLN A 383 7.78 1.32 -10.73
N THR A 384 7.26 2.38 -11.33
CA THR A 384 6.74 2.37 -12.69
C THR A 384 7.81 2.83 -13.70
N GLY A 385 7.75 2.29 -14.91
CA GLY A 385 8.52 2.77 -16.05
C GLY A 385 7.90 4.02 -16.69
N PRO A 386 8.29 4.35 -17.92
CA PRO A 386 7.68 5.45 -18.66
C PRO A 386 6.15 5.34 -18.74
N THR A 387 5.45 6.45 -18.52
CA THR A 387 3.99 6.50 -18.56
C THR A 387 3.49 7.92 -18.82
N LYS A 388 2.30 8.06 -19.40
CA LYS A 388 1.67 9.37 -19.63
C LYS A 388 1.32 10.13 -18.36
N TYR A 389 1.21 9.46 -17.20
CA TYR A 389 0.83 10.14 -15.96
C TYR A 389 1.95 11.03 -15.43
N PHE A 390 1.57 12.20 -14.91
CA PHE A 390 2.52 13.07 -14.21
C PHE A 390 3.01 12.40 -12.92
N PHE A 391 4.34 12.37 -12.76
CA PHE A 391 4.99 11.71 -11.62
C PHE A 391 4.95 12.54 -10.34
N ASN A 392 5.19 13.85 -10.46
CA ASN A 392 5.36 14.74 -9.33
C ASN A 392 4.16 15.66 -9.13
N ASP A 393 3.83 16.47 -10.12
CA ASP A 393 2.97 17.63 -9.87
C ASP A 393 1.49 17.36 -10.10
N MET A 394 0.67 17.88 -9.19
CA MET A 394 -0.78 17.96 -9.36
C MET A 394 -1.14 18.96 -10.47
N PRO A 395 -2.31 18.84 -11.10
CA PRO A 395 -2.76 19.81 -12.08
C PRO A 395 -2.79 21.23 -11.50
N ALA A 396 -2.12 22.17 -12.18
CA ALA A 396 -2.15 23.58 -11.79
C ALA A 396 -3.55 24.17 -12.01
N ASP A 397 -3.93 25.11 -11.13
CA ASP A 397 -5.16 25.90 -11.24
C ASP A 397 -6.47 25.09 -11.38
N TYR A 398 -6.49 23.88 -10.83
CA TYR A 398 -7.66 23.00 -10.85
C TYR A 398 -8.11 22.65 -9.43
N ASN A 399 -9.25 23.22 -9.03
CA ASN A 399 -9.80 23.06 -7.68
C ASN A 399 -11.16 22.32 -7.70
N LEU A 400 -11.80 22.21 -6.53
CA LEU A 400 -13.09 21.53 -6.38
C LEU A 400 -14.21 22.18 -7.19
N GLU A 401 -14.23 23.52 -7.27
CA GLU A 401 -15.22 24.26 -8.06
C GLU A 401 -15.07 23.95 -9.54
N ASN A 402 -13.82 23.90 -10.06
CA ASN A 402 -13.56 23.50 -11.43
C ASN A 402 -14.07 22.07 -11.69
N PHE A 403 -13.74 21.12 -10.81
CA PHE A 403 -14.17 19.73 -10.96
C PHE A 403 -15.69 19.59 -11.01
N MET A 404 -16.41 20.28 -10.11
CA MET A 404 -17.87 20.22 -10.07
C MET A 404 -18.52 20.93 -11.26
N ALA A 405 -17.97 22.06 -11.73
CA ALA A 405 -18.49 22.77 -12.90
C ALA A 405 -18.37 21.96 -14.20
N GLU A 406 -17.37 21.07 -14.31
CA GLU A 406 -17.18 20.19 -15.47
C GLU A 406 -18.17 19.03 -15.52
N TRP A 407 -19.03 18.86 -14.50
CA TRP A 407 -20.14 17.92 -14.55
C TRP A 407 -21.27 18.37 -15.49
N ASP A 408 -21.22 19.55 -16.10
CA ASP A 408 -22.22 19.98 -17.07
C ASP A 408 -21.77 19.87 -18.52
N ILE A 409 -20.49 19.60 -18.73
CA ILE A 409 -19.85 19.28 -20.01
C ILE A 409 -20.06 17.79 -20.31
#